data_AF-A0AB33WMC5-F1
#
_entry.id   AF-A0AB33WMC5-F1
#
_cell.length_a   1.000
_cell.length_b   1.000
_cell.length_c   1.000
_cell.angle_alpha   90.00
_cell.angle_beta   90.00
_cell.angle_gamma   90.00
#
_symmetry.space_group_name_H-M   'P 1'
#
loop_
_entity.id
_entity.type
_entity.pdbx_description
1 polymer ?
#
loop_
_entity_poly.entity_id
_entity_poly.type
_entity_poly.pdbx_seq_one_letter_code
_entity_poly.pdbx_strand_id
1 'polypeptide(L)'
;MSALMIAGIEIHKDQDGRFSLNDFHKAAGGETKHQPAFFMKRPETTELVEEIFNSSAGQSYSPVASKAGRYGGTYVVKELVYSYAMWISAKFHLHVIRTFESVAANDAVIPQERRLPVAADNFDAAKRIAESLGLEGNQAILSANNMVRSAIGVDVMEMAGVKRLVNESQELNYTPTELGAKFGMTAVSMNKLLADCGLQHQVLYKPGKKRWEVTPDGKLFAVITDTGKKHSDGKPVQQILWKESVQEMLARLADQLRSGLPAVIAGGVSR
;
A
#
# COMPACT_ATOMS: atom_id res chain seq x y z
N MET A 1 -1.24 -9.81 -8.55
CA MET A 1 -2.39 -9.96 -9.47
C MET A 1 -3.65 -9.76 -8.65
N SER A 2 -4.49 -8.81 -9.01
CA SER A 2 -5.79 -8.61 -8.35
C SER A 2 -6.73 -9.76 -8.70
N ALA A 3 -7.39 -10.33 -7.70
CA ALA A 3 -8.36 -11.40 -7.90
C ALA A 3 -9.60 -10.87 -8.67
N LEU A 4 -10.11 -11.64 -9.64
CA LEU A 4 -11.34 -11.28 -10.35
C LEU A 4 -12.54 -11.52 -9.42
N MET A 5 -13.29 -10.46 -9.13
CA MET A 5 -14.46 -10.51 -8.23
C MET A 5 -15.74 -10.23 -9.02
N ILE A 6 -16.77 -11.08 -8.84
CA ILE A 6 -18.09 -10.91 -9.45
C ILE A 6 -19.14 -11.11 -8.36
N ALA A 7 -19.98 -10.08 -8.13
CA ALA A 7 -20.98 -10.09 -7.05
C ALA A 7 -20.42 -10.51 -5.67
N GLY A 8 -19.17 -10.15 -5.36
CA GLY A 8 -18.50 -10.49 -4.10
C GLY A 8 -17.93 -11.92 -4.04
N ILE A 9 -17.97 -12.67 -5.14
CA ILE A 9 -17.38 -14.00 -5.26
C ILE A 9 -16.09 -13.91 -6.07
N GLU A 10 -15.02 -14.50 -5.53
CA GLU A 10 -13.75 -14.66 -6.22
C GLU A 10 -13.87 -15.72 -7.33
N ILE A 11 -13.45 -15.36 -8.53
CA ILE A 11 -13.50 -16.22 -9.70
C ILE A 11 -12.12 -16.82 -9.96
N HIS A 12 -12.00 -18.13 -9.76
CA HIS A 12 -10.74 -18.84 -9.95
C HIS A 12 -10.47 -19.14 -11.42
N LYS A 13 -9.17 -19.22 -11.75
CA LYS A 13 -8.69 -19.71 -13.05
C LYS A 13 -7.90 -21.01 -12.88
N ASP A 14 -7.93 -21.86 -13.90
CA ASP A 14 -6.98 -22.98 -14.00
C ASP A 14 -5.61 -22.52 -14.57
N GLN A 15 -4.68 -23.47 -14.71
CA GLN A 15 -3.33 -23.21 -15.22
C GLN A 15 -3.32 -22.76 -16.69
N ASP A 16 -4.38 -23.07 -17.44
CA ASP A 16 -4.56 -22.69 -18.84
C ASP A 16 -5.33 -21.36 -18.97
N GLY A 17 -5.62 -20.68 -17.84
CA GLY A 17 -6.32 -19.40 -17.81
C GLY A 17 -7.84 -19.47 -17.96
N ARG A 18 -8.45 -20.67 -17.94
CA ARG A 18 -9.91 -20.87 -18.01
C ARG A 18 -10.57 -20.54 -16.67
N PHE A 19 -11.80 -20.01 -16.71
CA PHE A 19 -12.54 -19.57 -15.53
C PHE A 19 -13.48 -20.65 -14.98
N SER A 20 -13.62 -20.72 -13.66
CA SER A 20 -14.52 -21.65 -12.95
C SER A 20 -16.00 -21.29 -13.11
N LEU A 21 -16.78 -22.07 -13.88
CA LEU A 21 -18.24 -21.90 -13.98
C LEU A 21 -18.96 -22.12 -12.65
N ASN A 22 -18.38 -22.92 -11.75
CA ASN A 22 -18.92 -23.12 -10.41
C ASN A 22 -18.90 -21.81 -9.60
N ASP A 23 -17.88 -20.98 -9.77
CA ASP A 23 -17.80 -19.70 -9.07
C ASP A 23 -18.77 -18.68 -9.68
N PHE A 24 -18.94 -18.67 -11.00
CA PHE A 24 -20.01 -17.91 -11.65
C PHE A 24 -21.41 -18.36 -11.23
N HIS A 25 -21.63 -19.67 -11.07
CA HIS A 25 -22.91 -20.22 -10.58
C HIS A 25 -23.24 -19.70 -9.19
N LYS A 26 -22.25 -19.71 -8.28
CA LYS A 26 -22.37 -19.13 -6.93
C LYS A 26 -22.64 -17.62 -7.00
N ALA A 27 -21.87 -16.89 -7.82
CA ALA A 27 -22.03 -15.44 -8.00
C ALA A 27 -23.41 -15.06 -8.55
N ALA A 28 -24.03 -15.94 -9.34
CA ALA A 28 -25.37 -15.76 -9.88
C ALA A 28 -26.50 -16.11 -8.90
N GLY A 29 -26.20 -16.64 -7.71
CA GLY A 29 -27.19 -17.03 -6.71
C GLY A 29 -27.45 -18.54 -6.59
N GLY A 30 -26.74 -19.37 -7.35
CA GLY A 30 -26.69 -20.82 -7.11
C GLY A 30 -27.96 -21.61 -7.44
N GLU A 31 -28.89 -21.06 -8.24
CA GLU A 31 -30.14 -21.75 -8.57
C GLU A 31 -29.89 -23.09 -9.30
N THR A 32 -30.60 -24.15 -8.88
CA THR A 32 -30.42 -25.52 -9.39
C THR A 32 -30.57 -25.61 -10.92
N LYS A 33 -31.53 -24.89 -11.51
CA LYS A 33 -31.76 -24.90 -12.97
C LYS A 33 -30.58 -24.32 -13.77
N HIS A 34 -29.73 -23.52 -13.13
CA HIS A 34 -28.58 -22.88 -13.76
C HIS A 34 -27.27 -23.62 -13.49
N GLN A 35 -27.29 -24.85 -12.96
CA GLN A 35 -26.04 -25.58 -12.72
C GLN A 35 -25.21 -25.73 -14.01
N PRO A 36 -23.86 -25.64 -13.92
CA PRO A 36 -22.98 -25.79 -15.08
C PRO A 36 -23.20 -27.10 -15.85
N ALA A 37 -23.56 -28.18 -15.16
CA ALA A 37 -23.86 -29.47 -15.80
C ALA A 37 -25.05 -29.41 -16.76
N PHE A 38 -26.05 -28.56 -16.51
CA PHE A 38 -27.17 -28.36 -17.43
C PHE A 38 -26.78 -27.47 -18.60
N PHE A 39 -26.01 -26.41 -18.35
CA PHE A 39 -25.48 -25.54 -19.39
C PHE A 39 -24.66 -26.31 -20.43
N MET A 40 -23.77 -27.20 -19.97
CA MET A 40 -22.90 -27.99 -20.84
C MET A 40 -23.62 -29.06 -21.67
N LYS A 41 -24.88 -29.38 -21.34
CA LYS A 41 -25.69 -30.34 -22.10
C LYS A 41 -26.55 -29.68 -23.18
N ARG A 42 -26.59 -28.35 -23.22
CA ARG A 42 -27.39 -27.61 -24.20
C ARG A 42 -26.78 -27.73 -25.60
N PRO A 43 -27.58 -27.97 -26.65
CA PRO A 43 -27.08 -28.02 -28.03
C PRO A 43 -26.27 -26.77 -28.41
N GLU A 44 -26.78 -25.59 -28.05
CA GLU A 44 -26.14 -24.31 -28.40
C GLU A 44 -24.78 -24.13 -27.71
N THR A 45 -24.62 -24.68 -26.50
CA THR A 45 -23.33 -24.67 -25.80
C THR A 45 -22.34 -25.62 -26.48
N THR A 46 -22.79 -26.80 -26.88
CA THR A 46 -21.94 -27.77 -27.61
C THR A 46 -21.47 -27.20 -28.94
N GLU A 47 -22.38 -26.62 -29.72
CA GLU A 47 -22.06 -25.95 -30.98
C GLU A 47 -21.03 -24.81 -30.78
N LEU A 48 -21.21 -23.99 -29.74
CA LEU A 48 -20.27 -22.92 -29.41
C LEU A 48 -18.89 -23.46 -28.99
N VAL A 49 -18.86 -24.55 -28.22
CA VAL A 49 -17.61 -25.22 -27.83
C VAL A 49 -16.85 -25.72 -29.07
N GLU A 50 -17.56 -26.35 -30.02
CA GLU A 50 -16.99 -26.83 -31.27
C GLU A 50 -16.45 -25.67 -32.13
N GLU A 51 -17.23 -24.58 -32.27
CA GLU A 51 -16.81 -23.40 -33.03
C GLU A 51 -15.56 -22.74 -32.45
N ILE A 52 -15.49 -22.60 -31.12
CA ILE A 52 -14.31 -22.05 -30.43
C ILE A 52 -13.10 -22.97 -30.63
N PHE A 53 -13.30 -24.28 -30.58
CA PHE A 53 -12.23 -25.25 -30.79
C PHE A 53 -11.68 -25.23 -32.23
N ASN A 54 -12.58 -25.14 -33.22
CA ASN A 54 -12.24 -25.13 -34.64
C ASN A 54 -11.61 -23.80 -35.09
N SER A 55 -11.92 -22.70 -34.39
CA SER A 55 -11.27 -21.40 -34.60
C SER A 55 -9.76 -21.48 -34.32
N SER A 56 -8.95 -20.73 -35.06
CA SER A 56 -7.47 -20.83 -35.06
C SER A 56 -6.79 -20.65 -33.69
N ALA A 57 -7.49 -20.06 -32.72
CA ALA A 57 -7.05 -19.92 -31.33
C ALA A 57 -7.27 -21.20 -30.48
N GLY A 58 -8.23 -22.07 -30.84
CA GLY A 58 -8.65 -23.25 -30.07
C GLY A 58 -7.84 -24.53 -30.33
N GLN A 59 -7.02 -24.58 -31.39
CA GLN A 59 -6.21 -25.78 -31.70
C GLN A 59 -5.08 -26.04 -30.69
N SER A 60 -4.64 -25.01 -29.94
CA SER A 60 -3.56 -25.15 -28.96
C SER A 60 -4.03 -25.40 -27.53
N TYR A 61 -5.31 -25.19 -27.20
CA TYR A 61 -5.86 -25.44 -25.86
C TYR A 61 -7.36 -25.75 -25.89
N SER A 62 -7.78 -26.74 -25.10
CA SER A 62 -9.21 -27.09 -24.99
C SER A 62 -10.03 -25.91 -24.46
N PRO A 63 -11.22 -25.59 -25.00
CA PRO A 63 -12.08 -24.51 -24.48
C PRO A 63 -12.75 -24.86 -23.14
N VAL A 64 -12.78 -26.14 -22.77
CA VAL A 64 -13.43 -26.66 -21.56
C VAL A 64 -12.50 -27.67 -20.87
N ALA A 65 -12.43 -27.61 -19.54
CA ALA A 65 -11.80 -28.62 -18.71
C ALA A 65 -12.68 -28.96 -17.52
N SER A 66 -12.92 -30.26 -17.31
CA SER A 66 -13.67 -30.77 -16.17
C SER A 66 -12.74 -31.52 -15.23
N LYS A 67 -12.66 -31.09 -13.97
CA LYS A 67 -11.90 -31.77 -12.92
C LYS A 67 -12.87 -32.52 -12.02
N ALA A 68 -12.61 -33.81 -11.78
CA ALA A 68 -13.39 -34.63 -10.85
C ALA A 68 -12.90 -34.45 -9.40
N GLY A 69 -13.76 -34.75 -8.42
CA GLY A 69 -13.41 -34.81 -7.00
C GLY A 69 -13.89 -33.60 -6.17
N ARG A 70 -13.49 -33.57 -4.88
CA ARG A 70 -13.96 -32.59 -3.87
C ARG A 70 -13.68 -31.13 -4.23
N TYR A 71 -12.62 -30.89 -5.00
CA TYR A 71 -12.23 -29.57 -5.53
C TYR A 71 -12.42 -29.50 -7.06
N GLY A 72 -13.24 -30.39 -7.60
CA GLY A 72 -13.59 -30.48 -9.01
C GLY A 72 -14.51 -29.35 -9.46
N GLY A 73 -14.57 -29.14 -10.77
CA GLY A 73 -15.38 -28.10 -11.38
C GLY A 73 -15.24 -28.04 -12.89
N THR A 74 -16.14 -27.29 -13.52
CA THR A 74 -16.11 -27.01 -14.96
C THR A 74 -15.40 -25.68 -15.17
N TYR A 75 -14.30 -25.70 -15.90
CA TYR A 75 -13.49 -24.53 -16.26
C TYR A 75 -13.64 -24.25 -17.74
N VAL A 76 -13.93 -23.01 -18.11
CA VAL A 76 -14.22 -22.63 -19.49
C VAL A 76 -13.53 -21.32 -19.89
N VAL A 77 -13.34 -21.13 -21.18
CA VAL A 77 -12.83 -19.88 -21.75
C VAL A 77 -13.83 -18.73 -21.61
N LYS A 78 -13.35 -17.51 -21.83
CA LYS A 78 -14.09 -16.26 -21.60
C LYS A 78 -15.40 -16.18 -22.41
N GLU A 79 -15.41 -16.68 -23.63
CA GLU A 79 -16.56 -16.70 -24.53
C GLU A 79 -17.71 -17.54 -23.95
N LEU A 80 -17.37 -18.70 -23.38
CA LEU A 80 -18.33 -19.58 -22.72
C LEU A 80 -18.83 -19.00 -21.39
N VAL A 81 -18.00 -18.22 -20.69
CA VAL A 81 -18.45 -17.45 -19.52
C VAL A 81 -19.55 -16.45 -19.91
N TYR A 82 -19.39 -15.73 -21.02
CA TYR A 82 -20.42 -14.79 -21.49
C TYR A 82 -21.71 -15.52 -21.88
N SER A 83 -21.61 -16.61 -22.63
CA SER A 83 -22.77 -17.44 -22.99
C SER A 83 -23.50 -17.99 -21.75
N TYR A 84 -22.76 -18.47 -20.74
CA TYR A 84 -23.34 -18.93 -19.48
C TYR A 84 -24.05 -17.81 -18.72
N ALA A 85 -23.42 -16.63 -18.62
CA ALA A 85 -24.02 -15.49 -17.93
C ALA A 85 -25.28 -14.98 -18.64
N MET A 86 -25.27 -14.99 -19.98
CA MET A 86 -26.43 -14.68 -20.84
C MET A 86 -27.58 -15.64 -20.58
N TRP A 87 -27.30 -16.94 -20.48
CA TRP A 87 -28.31 -17.95 -20.20
C TRP A 87 -28.96 -17.79 -18.83
N ILE A 88 -28.20 -17.35 -17.82
CA ILE A 88 -28.70 -17.13 -16.46
C ILE A 88 -29.69 -15.96 -16.41
N SER A 89 -29.27 -14.77 -16.86
CA SER A 89 -30.14 -13.59 -16.96
C SER A 89 -29.44 -12.42 -17.65
N ALA A 90 -30.21 -11.53 -18.29
CA ALA A 90 -29.68 -10.30 -18.87
C ALA A 90 -28.94 -9.41 -17.84
N LYS A 91 -29.45 -9.34 -16.60
CA LYS A 91 -28.82 -8.57 -15.51
C LYS A 91 -27.44 -9.13 -15.16
N PHE A 92 -27.33 -10.43 -14.99
CA PHE A 92 -26.06 -11.07 -14.64
C PHE A 92 -25.07 -10.99 -15.81
N HIS A 93 -25.54 -11.21 -17.04
CA HIS A 93 -24.74 -11.06 -18.25
C HIS A 93 -24.11 -9.67 -18.36
N LEU A 94 -24.91 -8.61 -18.20
CA LEU A 94 -24.41 -7.23 -18.25
C LEU A 94 -23.37 -6.95 -17.16
N HIS A 95 -23.57 -7.50 -15.96
CA HIS A 95 -22.61 -7.38 -14.87
C HIS A 95 -21.27 -8.05 -15.23
N VAL A 96 -21.31 -9.26 -15.77
CA VAL A 96 -20.11 -9.99 -16.22
C VAL A 96 -19.37 -9.22 -17.32
N ILE A 97 -20.06 -8.70 -18.34
CA ILE A 97 -19.45 -7.87 -19.39
C ILE A 97 -18.71 -6.69 -18.79
N ARG A 98 -19.40 -5.88 -17.97
CA ARG A 98 -18.83 -4.67 -17.37
C ARG A 98 -17.63 -4.97 -16.47
N THR A 99 -17.66 -6.07 -15.72
CA THR A 99 -16.54 -6.47 -14.89
C THR A 99 -15.33 -6.86 -15.74
N PHE A 100 -15.52 -7.64 -16.80
CA PHE A 100 -14.42 -8.02 -17.69
C PHE A 100 -13.84 -6.83 -18.45
N GLU A 101 -14.67 -5.88 -18.88
CA GLU A 101 -14.22 -4.63 -19.51
C GLU A 101 -13.46 -3.74 -18.53
N SER A 102 -13.93 -3.59 -17.29
CA SER A 102 -13.23 -2.84 -16.24
C SER A 102 -11.86 -3.44 -15.93
N VAL A 103 -11.78 -4.77 -15.84
CA VAL A 103 -10.50 -5.47 -15.65
C VAL A 103 -9.58 -5.25 -16.84
N ALA A 104 -10.09 -5.37 -18.07
CA ALA A 104 -9.32 -5.10 -19.28
C ALA A 104 -8.90 -3.63 -19.41
N ALA A 105 -9.68 -2.68 -18.88
CA ALA A 105 -9.35 -1.26 -18.85
C ALA A 105 -8.27 -0.94 -17.80
N ASN A 106 -8.28 -1.63 -16.65
CA ASN A 106 -7.22 -1.55 -15.65
C ASN A 106 -5.92 -2.25 -16.10
N ASP A 107 -6.04 -3.28 -16.95
CA ASP A 107 -4.92 -3.95 -17.65
C ASP A 107 -4.61 -3.33 -19.02
N ALA A 108 -5.30 -2.27 -19.44
CA ALA A 108 -5.11 -1.69 -20.77
C ALA A 108 -3.72 -1.08 -20.84
N VAL A 109 -2.84 -1.70 -21.65
CA VAL A 109 -1.55 -1.16 -22.00
C VAL A 109 -1.79 0.22 -22.61
N ILE A 110 -1.47 1.28 -21.86
CA ILE A 110 -1.52 2.65 -22.37
C ILE A 110 -0.65 2.68 -23.63
N PRO A 111 -1.18 3.10 -24.81
CA PRO A 111 -0.39 3.19 -26.03
C PRO A 111 0.89 3.98 -25.78
N GLN A 112 2.02 3.50 -26.28
CA GLN A 112 3.33 4.04 -25.91
C GLN A 112 3.44 5.56 -26.15
N GLU A 113 2.86 6.05 -27.24
CA GLU A 113 2.78 7.48 -27.58
C GLU A 113 1.98 8.34 -26.58
N ARG A 114 1.04 7.73 -25.83
CA ARG A 114 0.21 8.40 -24.82
C ARG A 114 0.68 8.15 -23.39
N ARG A 115 1.69 7.31 -23.17
CA ARG A 115 2.16 6.97 -21.81
C ARG A 115 2.65 8.19 -21.04
N LEU A 116 3.47 9.03 -21.66
CA LEU A 116 4.01 10.23 -21.00
C LEU A 116 2.93 11.25 -20.61
N PRO A 117 2.03 11.70 -21.51
CA PRO A 117 0.99 12.66 -21.12
C PRO A 117 0.02 12.10 -20.08
N VAL A 118 -0.40 10.84 -20.22
CA VAL A 118 -1.28 10.20 -19.23
C VAL A 118 -0.58 10.09 -17.86
N ALA A 119 0.70 9.72 -17.84
CA ALA A 119 1.47 9.65 -16.62
C ALA A 119 1.62 11.03 -15.96
N ALA A 120 1.89 12.07 -16.75
CA ALA A 120 2.02 13.45 -16.26
C ALA A 120 0.71 13.95 -15.62
N ASP A 121 -0.42 13.81 -16.32
CA ASP A 121 -1.73 14.26 -15.83
C ASP A 121 -2.11 13.55 -14.52
N ASN A 122 -1.93 12.23 -14.47
CA ASN A 122 -2.20 11.44 -13.27
C ASN A 122 -1.24 11.79 -12.12
N PHE A 123 0.03 12.05 -12.42
CA PHE A 123 1.02 12.42 -11.42
C PHE A 123 0.71 13.79 -10.80
N ASP A 124 0.32 14.78 -11.60
CA ASP A 124 -0.08 16.09 -11.10
C ASP A 124 -1.32 16.01 -10.22
N ALA A 125 -2.32 15.23 -10.63
CA ALA A 125 -3.51 14.98 -9.82
C ALA A 125 -3.15 14.28 -8.50
N ALA A 126 -2.33 13.22 -8.56
CA ALA A 126 -1.89 12.47 -7.40
C ALA A 126 -1.05 13.31 -6.44
N LYS A 127 -0.18 14.19 -6.96
CA LYS A 127 0.62 15.12 -6.15
C LYS A 127 -0.25 16.13 -5.42
N ARG A 128 -1.24 16.72 -6.08
CA ARG A 128 -2.21 17.61 -5.43
C ARG A 128 -2.99 16.91 -4.31
N ILE A 129 -3.38 15.65 -4.53
CA ILE A 129 -4.01 14.84 -3.49
C ILE A 129 -3.06 14.65 -2.31
N ALA A 130 -1.81 14.23 -2.56
CA ALA A 130 -0.81 14.04 -1.52
C ALA A 130 -0.57 15.32 -0.70
N GLU A 131 -0.45 16.47 -1.36
CA GLU A 131 -0.28 17.77 -0.73
C GLU A 131 -1.50 18.17 0.10
N SER A 132 -2.71 17.91 -0.40
CA SER A 132 -3.96 18.17 0.36
C SER A 132 -4.07 17.31 1.63
N LEU A 133 -3.33 16.18 1.68
CA LEU A 133 -3.22 15.30 2.85
C LEU A 133 -2.06 15.69 3.78
N GLY A 134 -1.37 16.81 3.51
CA GLY A 134 -0.27 17.32 4.33
C GLY A 134 1.08 16.66 4.05
N LEU A 135 1.23 15.93 2.93
CA LEU A 135 2.55 15.47 2.49
C LEU A 135 3.29 16.61 1.78
N GLU A 136 4.57 16.77 2.09
CA GLU A 136 5.41 17.82 1.53
C GLU A 136 6.66 17.28 0.85
N GLY A 137 7.19 18.04 -0.11
CA GLY A 137 8.44 17.74 -0.83
C GLY A 137 8.51 16.31 -1.37
N ASN A 138 9.59 15.61 -1.02
CA ASN A 138 9.83 14.23 -1.48
C ASN A 138 8.76 13.23 -1.04
N GLN A 139 8.07 13.46 0.07
CA GLN A 139 6.99 12.57 0.52
C GLN A 139 5.78 12.65 -0.42
N ALA A 140 5.43 13.87 -0.85
CA ALA A 140 4.36 14.07 -1.82
C ALA A 140 4.69 13.43 -3.18
N ILE A 141 5.94 13.59 -3.64
CA ILE A 141 6.44 13.00 -4.91
C ILE A 141 6.38 11.47 -4.86
N LEU A 142 6.90 10.84 -3.79
CA LEU A 142 6.90 9.38 -3.65
C LEU A 142 5.48 8.82 -3.51
N SER A 143 4.62 9.52 -2.76
CA SER A 143 3.21 9.17 -2.63
C SER A 143 2.47 9.23 -3.97
N ALA A 144 2.68 10.33 -4.71
CA ALA A 144 2.13 10.50 -6.06
C ALA A 144 2.60 9.40 -7.01
N ASN A 145 3.90 9.07 -7.02
CA ASN A 145 4.44 8.00 -7.87
C ASN A 145 3.78 6.64 -7.57
N ASN A 146 3.62 6.31 -6.29
CA ASN A 146 2.95 5.07 -5.88
C ASN A 146 1.46 5.05 -6.28
N MET A 147 0.77 6.18 -6.19
CA MET A 147 -0.63 6.30 -6.64
C MET A 147 -0.75 6.06 -8.15
N VAL A 148 0.11 6.70 -8.95
CA VAL A 148 0.12 6.49 -10.42
C VAL A 148 0.45 5.04 -10.77
N ARG A 149 1.45 4.45 -10.10
CA ARG A 149 1.81 3.04 -10.31
C ARG A 149 0.66 2.11 -9.96
N SER A 150 -0.06 2.38 -8.87
CA SER A 150 -1.22 1.58 -8.44
C SER A 150 -2.44 1.75 -9.35
N ALA A 151 -2.67 2.96 -9.87
CA ALA A 151 -3.85 3.27 -10.67
C ALA A 151 -3.72 2.82 -12.12
N ILE A 152 -2.54 3.02 -12.73
CA ILE A 152 -2.35 2.82 -14.17
C ILE A 152 -1.08 2.03 -14.53
N GLY A 153 -0.38 1.47 -13.53
CA GLY A 153 0.80 0.63 -13.76
C GLY A 153 2.04 1.37 -14.24
N VAL A 154 2.08 2.71 -14.13
CA VAL A 154 3.22 3.52 -14.59
C VAL A 154 4.03 4.04 -13.42
N ASP A 155 5.34 3.83 -13.46
CA ASP A 155 6.31 4.47 -12.57
C ASP A 155 6.92 5.69 -13.25
N VAL A 156 6.53 6.88 -12.79
CA VAL A 156 6.95 8.17 -13.36
C VAL A 156 8.41 8.46 -13.02
N MET A 157 8.85 8.06 -11.83
CA MET A 157 10.24 8.24 -11.41
C MET A 157 11.19 7.35 -12.22
N GLU A 158 10.84 6.08 -12.44
CA GLU A 158 11.58 5.18 -13.31
C GLU A 158 11.59 5.68 -14.76
N MET A 159 10.44 6.13 -15.27
CA MET A 159 10.32 6.73 -16.60
C MET A 159 11.24 7.95 -16.78
N ALA A 160 11.39 8.77 -15.73
CA ALA A 160 12.28 9.93 -15.73
C ALA A 160 13.75 9.59 -15.43
N GLY A 161 14.10 8.32 -15.18
CA GLY A 161 15.45 7.91 -14.77
C GLY A 161 15.83 8.33 -13.34
N VAL A 162 14.86 8.76 -12.53
CA VAL A 162 15.07 9.25 -11.16
C VAL A 162 14.92 8.09 -10.18
N LYS A 163 16.04 7.54 -9.70
CA LYS A 163 16.02 6.44 -8.71
C LYS A 163 15.97 6.90 -7.26
N ARG A 164 16.39 8.14 -7.00
CA ARG A 164 16.47 8.73 -5.66
C ARG A 164 16.16 10.20 -5.77
N LEU A 165 15.33 10.70 -4.86
CA LEU A 165 15.12 12.12 -4.71
C LEU A 165 16.20 12.69 -3.80
N VAL A 166 16.75 13.84 -4.18
CA VAL A 166 17.69 14.57 -3.34
C VAL A 166 16.90 15.10 -2.13
N ASN A 167 17.33 14.79 -0.91
CA ASN A 167 16.75 15.39 0.27
C ASN A 167 17.13 16.88 0.28
N GLU A 168 16.15 17.77 0.07
CA GLU A 168 16.39 19.22 0.00
C GLU A 168 17.01 19.78 1.29
N SER A 169 16.71 19.16 2.44
CA SER A 169 17.31 19.54 3.73
C SER A 169 18.78 19.10 3.84
N GLN A 170 19.22 18.12 3.06
CA GLN A 170 20.50 17.39 3.21
C GLN A 170 20.81 16.87 4.63
N GLU A 171 19.85 16.96 5.56
CA GLU A 171 19.99 16.55 6.95
C GLU A 171 19.16 15.30 7.23
N LEU A 172 19.72 14.39 8.02
CA LEU A 172 19.02 13.24 8.55
C LEU A 172 18.18 13.64 9.77
N ASN A 173 17.03 12.98 9.94
CA ASN A 173 16.16 13.14 11.10
C ASN A 173 16.26 11.88 11.97
N TYR A 174 16.42 12.07 13.27
CA TYR A 174 16.63 11.00 14.24
C TYR A 174 15.55 11.02 15.30
N THR A 175 15.07 9.85 15.70
CA THR A 175 14.30 9.70 16.94
C THR A 175 15.19 9.96 18.16
N PRO A 176 14.62 10.31 19.34
CA PRO A 176 15.40 10.42 20.57
C PRO A 176 16.17 9.14 20.93
N THR A 177 15.68 7.97 20.50
CA THR A 177 16.37 6.69 20.69
C THR A 177 17.60 6.56 19.80
N GLU A 178 17.47 6.84 18.50
CA GLU A 178 18.59 6.80 17.55
C GLU A 178 19.64 7.86 17.89
N LEU A 179 19.18 9.06 18.26
CA LEU A 179 20.05 10.13 18.72
C LEU A 179 20.76 9.71 20.02
N GLY A 180 20.04 9.14 20.98
CA GLY A 180 20.63 8.61 22.22
C GLY A 180 21.74 7.59 21.97
N ALA A 181 21.50 6.65 21.06
CA ALA A 181 22.48 5.63 20.69
C ALA A 181 23.80 6.23 20.15
N LYS A 182 23.73 7.33 19.37
CA LYS A 182 24.93 8.05 18.88
C LYS A 182 25.79 8.62 20.02
N PHE A 183 25.17 9.00 21.13
CA PHE A 183 25.88 9.51 22.32
C PHE A 183 26.12 8.43 23.39
N GLY A 184 25.85 7.15 23.08
CA GLY A 184 26.01 6.05 24.03
C GLY A 184 25.04 6.11 25.21
N MET A 185 23.85 6.70 25.02
CA MET A 185 22.87 6.89 26.10
C MET A 185 21.48 6.38 25.74
N THR A 186 20.67 6.16 26.77
CA THR A 186 19.28 5.70 26.60
C THR A 186 18.40 6.82 26.04
N ALA A 187 17.25 6.46 25.45
CA ALA A 187 16.25 7.43 25.00
C ALA A 187 15.75 8.32 26.15
N VAL A 188 15.69 7.82 27.39
CA VAL A 188 15.29 8.60 28.56
C VAL A 188 16.35 9.65 28.87
N SER A 189 17.63 9.26 28.90
CA SER A 189 18.75 10.17 29.10
C SER A 189 18.84 11.23 28.01
N MET A 190 18.64 10.84 26.74
CA MET A 190 18.64 11.77 25.61
C MET A 190 17.50 12.77 25.69
N ASN A 191 16.29 12.31 26.03
CA ASN A 191 15.17 13.23 26.23
C ASN A 191 15.41 14.22 27.37
N LYS A 192 16.07 13.79 28.44
CA LYS A 192 16.48 14.68 29.53
C LYS A 192 17.50 15.69 29.04
N LEU A 193 18.53 15.26 28.30
CA LEU A 193 19.54 16.16 27.74
C LEU A 193 18.92 17.22 26.81
N LEU A 194 18.02 16.82 25.91
CA LEU A 194 17.27 17.74 25.04
C LEU A 194 16.46 18.76 25.86
N ALA A 195 15.90 18.35 27.01
CA ALA A 195 15.18 19.24 27.89
C ALA A 195 16.09 20.18 28.68
N ASP A 196 17.23 19.67 29.15
CA ASP A 196 18.27 20.46 29.83
C ASP A 196 18.88 21.50 28.86
N CYS A 197 18.89 21.22 27.56
CA CYS A 197 19.26 22.16 26.49
C CYS A 197 18.14 23.16 26.13
N GLY A 198 16.98 23.10 26.78
CA GLY A 198 15.84 23.98 26.50
C GLY A 198 15.12 23.70 25.18
N LEU A 199 15.37 22.56 24.53
CA LEU A 199 14.80 22.22 23.21
C LEU A 199 13.43 21.52 23.34
N GLN A 200 13.16 20.90 24.48
CA GLN A 200 11.85 20.30 24.76
C GLN A 200 11.52 20.39 26.25
N HIS A 201 10.25 20.19 26.58
CA HIS A 201 9.80 20.14 27.96
C HIS A 201 8.71 19.09 28.15
N GLN A 202 8.58 18.61 29.38
CA GLN A 202 7.58 17.61 29.72
C GLN A 202 6.29 18.30 30.21
N VAL A 203 5.16 17.89 29.65
CA VAL A 203 3.85 18.50 29.95
C VAL A 203 2.84 17.44 30.33
N LEU A 204 2.00 17.75 31.32
CA LEU A 204 0.87 16.94 31.75
C LEU A 204 -0.31 17.21 30.81
N TYR A 205 -0.72 16.20 30.05
CA TYR A 205 -1.84 16.33 29.11
C TYR A 205 -3.13 15.64 29.62
N LYS A 206 -3.00 14.70 30.56
CA LYS A 206 -4.09 14.09 31.33
C LYS A 206 -3.59 13.82 32.76
N PRO A 207 -4.46 13.67 33.77
CA PRO A 207 -4.02 13.34 35.14
C PRO A 207 -3.08 12.13 35.15
N GLY A 208 -1.85 12.33 35.65
CA GLY A 208 -0.81 11.31 35.70
C GLY A 208 -0.15 10.93 34.37
N LYS A 209 -0.56 11.51 33.23
CA LYS A 209 0.02 11.23 31.91
C LYS A 209 0.81 12.41 31.37
N LYS A 210 2.08 12.15 31.07
CA LYS A 210 3.03 13.14 30.58
C LYS A 210 3.37 12.89 29.11
N ARG A 211 3.69 13.95 28.39
CA ARG A 211 4.25 13.89 27.03
C ARG A 211 5.37 14.93 26.88
N TRP A 212 6.22 14.72 25.89
CA TRP A 212 7.22 15.71 25.49
C TRP A 212 6.60 16.67 24.49
N GLU A 213 6.83 17.96 24.68
CA GLU A 213 6.52 19.01 23.71
C GLU A 213 7.79 19.79 23.38
N VAL A 214 7.91 20.19 22.12
CA VAL A 214 9.09 20.91 21.61
C VAL A 214 8.93 22.41 21.90
N THR A 215 9.96 23.04 22.44
CA THR A 215 9.99 24.49 22.69
C THR A 215 10.09 25.27 21.38
N PRO A 216 9.84 26.60 21.36
CA PRO A 216 10.08 27.42 20.18
C PRO A 216 11.49 27.25 19.58
N ASP A 217 12.52 27.19 20.42
CA ASP A 217 13.91 26.97 19.99
C ASP A 217 14.11 25.55 19.46
N GLY A 218 13.50 24.54 20.11
CA GLY A 218 13.54 23.17 19.62
C GLY A 218 12.87 22.97 18.26
N LYS A 219 11.84 23.76 17.92
CA LYS A 219 11.15 23.67 16.61
C LYS A 219 12.05 24.00 15.44
N LEU A 220 13.14 24.74 15.65
CA LEU A 220 14.15 24.99 14.61
C LEU A 220 14.84 23.68 14.18
N PHE A 221 14.98 22.75 15.12
CA PHE A 221 15.71 21.48 14.97
C PHE A 221 14.80 20.25 14.98
N ALA A 222 13.47 20.42 15.10
CA ALA A 222 12.54 19.32 15.21
C ALA A 222 11.58 19.25 14.02
N VAL A 223 11.25 18.03 13.61
CA VAL A 223 10.18 17.71 12.65
C VAL A 223 9.16 16.86 13.39
N ILE A 224 7.92 17.36 13.49
CA ILE A 224 6.83 16.63 14.14
C ILE A 224 5.99 15.96 13.05
N THR A 225 5.83 14.64 13.14
CA THR A 225 5.08 13.84 12.17
C THR A 225 3.93 13.09 12.83
N ASP A 226 2.80 12.98 12.15
CA ASP A 226 1.73 12.06 12.54
C ASP A 226 2.05 10.66 11.99
N THR A 227 2.01 9.65 12.85
CA THR A 227 2.23 8.25 12.45
C THR A 227 0.91 7.58 12.09
N GLY A 228 0.98 6.49 11.31
CA GLY A 228 -0.18 5.65 11.01
C GLY A 228 -0.77 4.90 12.22
N LYS A 229 -0.13 5.00 13.41
CA LYS A 229 -0.63 4.41 14.65
C LYS A 229 -1.65 5.36 15.27
N LYS A 230 -2.73 4.81 15.81
CA LYS A 230 -3.75 5.57 16.54
C LYS A 230 -3.64 5.25 18.04
N HIS A 231 -3.86 6.26 18.87
CA HIS A 231 -4.16 6.04 20.28
C HIS A 231 -5.49 5.30 20.44
N SER A 232 -5.75 4.74 21.62
CA SER A 232 -7.06 4.14 21.96
C SER A 232 -8.23 5.12 21.81
N ASP A 233 -7.92 6.42 21.75
CA ASP A 233 -8.81 7.58 21.58
C ASP A 233 -9.00 7.97 20.10
N GLY A 234 -8.53 7.14 19.15
CA GLY A 234 -8.64 7.36 17.70
C GLY A 234 -7.70 8.41 17.11
N LYS A 235 -7.10 9.27 17.93
CA LYS A 235 -6.14 10.31 17.50
C LYS A 235 -4.84 9.68 16.97
N PRO A 236 -4.28 10.18 15.85
CA PRO A 236 -2.96 9.77 15.37
C PRO A 236 -1.88 9.99 16.44
N VAL A 237 -0.93 9.07 16.51
CA VAL A 237 0.23 9.19 17.39
C VAL A 237 1.24 10.11 16.72
N GLN A 238 1.59 11.20 17.38
CA GLN A 238 2.64 12.11 16.94
C GLN A 238 4.03 11.62 17.34
N GLN A 239 4.99 11.80 16.45
CA GLN A 239 6.40 11.48 16.66
C GLN A 239 7.25 12.73 16.43
N ILE A 240 8.13 13.02 17.39
CA ILE A 240 9.11 14.10 17.29
C ILE A 240 10.41 13.50 16.76
N LEU A 241 10.88 14.02 15.64
CA LEU A 241 12.18 13.71 15.05
C LEU A 241 13.08 14.93 15.16
N TRP A 242 14.38 14.71 15.33
CA TRP A 242 15.38 15.75 15.49
C TRP A 242 16.35 15.76 14.32
N LYS A 243 16.57 16.92 13.73
CA LYS A 243 17.53 17.14 12.65
C LYS A 243 18.95 16.85 13.12
N GLU A 244 19.79 16.38 12.21
CA GLU A 244 21.21 16.09 12.45
C GLU A 244 21.97 17.26 13.09
N SER A 245 21.67 18.49 12.66
CA SER A 245 22.27 19.72 13.15
C SER A 245 22.09 19.96 14.65
N VAL A 246 21.11 19.32 15.30
CA VAL A 246 20.97 19.37 16.76
C VAL A 246 22.18 18.76 17.49
N GLN A 247 22.89 17.82 16.85
CA GLN A 247 24.00 17.10 17.46
C GLN A 247 25.13 18.03 17.89
N GLU A 248 25.41 19.10 17.13
CA GLU A 248 26.46 20.07 17.49
C GLU A 248 26.12 20.81 18.79
N MET A 249 24.86 21.20 18.96
CA MET A 249 24.38 21.85 20.17
C MET A 249 24.44 20.91 21.37
N LEU A 250 23.99 19.66 21.15
CA LEU A 250 24.01 18.62 22.19
C LEU A 250 25.43 18.25 22.61
N ALA A 251 26.39 18.16 21.67
CA ALA A 251 27.77 17.79 21.98
C ALA A 251 28.45 18.82 22.89
N ARG A 252 28.30 20.12 22.60
CA ARG A 252 28.88 21.21 23.42
C ARG A 252 28.40 21.14 24.87
N LEU A 253 27.11 20.88 25.08
CA LEU A 253 26.50 20.80 26.42
C LEU A 253 26.78 19.46 27.12
N ALA A 254 26.80 18.35 26.38
CA ALA A 254 27.17 17.04 26.92
C ALA A 254 28.62 17.03 27.45
N ASP A 255 29.53 17.74 26.79
CA ASP A 255 30.91 17.88 27.25
C ASP A 255 31.02 18.83 28.45
N GLN A 256 30.24 19.92 28.49
CA GLN A 256 30.13 20.77 29.68
C GLN A 256 29.59 20.01 30.90
N LEU A 257 28.53 19.22 30.74
CA LEU A 257 27.96 18.38 31.81
C LEU A 257 28.94 17.29 32.27
N ARG A 258 29.72 16.71 31.36
CA ARG A 258 30.80 15.75 31.70
C ARG A 258 31.96 16.41 32.43
N SER A 259 32.32 17.65 32.07
CA SER A 259 33.40 18.41 32.71
C SER A 259 33.01 19.02 34.07
N GLY A 260 31.71 19.23 34.32
CA GLY A 260 31.17 19.81 35.54
C GLY A 260 30.81 18.81 36.65
N LEU A 261 30.97 17.51 36.43
CA LEU A 261 30.75 16.48 37.44
C LEU A 261 32.01 16.37 38.33
N PRO A 262 31.96 16.70 39.64
CA PRO A 262 33.07 16.39 40.53
C PRO A 262 33.27 14.87 40.58
N ALA A 263 34.53 14.43 40.47
CA ALA A 263 34.91 13.03 40.61
C ALA A 263 34.34 12.50 41.93
N VAL A 264 33.30 11.68 41.85
CA VAL A 264 32.75 11.01 43.03
C VAL A 264 33.86 10.12 43.57
N ILE A 265 34.34 10.52 44.74
CA ILE A 265 35.41 9.92 45.51
C ILE A 265 35.08 8.44 45.71
N ALA A 266 35.89 7.57 45.09
CA ALA A 266 35.99 6.17 45.48
C ALA A 266 36.70 6.13 46.85
N GLY A 267 35.95 6.39 47.91
CA GLY A 267 36.39 6.30 49.30
C GLY A 267 35.42 5.39 50.04
N GLY A 268 35.84 4.15 50.27
CA GLY A 268 34.99 3.08 50.75
C GLY A 268 34.51 3.22 52.19
N VAL A 269 33.60 2.32 52.56
CA VAL A 269 33.53 1.76 53.91
C VAL A 269 33.28 0.26 53.78
N SER A 270 34.33 -0.51 54.06
CA SER A 270 34.20 -1.88 54.54
C SER A 270 33.77 -1.85 56.00
N ARG A 271 32.58 -2.38 56.31
CA ARG A 271 32.30 -3.40 57.34
C ARG A 271 30.81 -3.63 57.44
#